data_AF-A0A353SSS7-F1
#
_entry.id   AF-A0A353SSS7-F1
#
_cell.length_a   1.000
_cell.length_b   1.000
_cell.length_c   1.000
_cell.angle_alpha   90.00
_cell.angle_beta   90.00
_cell.angle_gamma   90.00
#
_symmetry.space_group_name_H-M   'P 1'
#
loop_
_entity.id
_entity.type
_entity.pdbx_description
1 polymer ?
#
loop_
_entity_poly.entity_id
_entity_poly.type
_entity_poly.pdbx_seq_one_letter_code
_entity_poly.pdbx_strand_id
1 'polypeptide(L)'
;MLIVLKEENIVLHRPFLADGGFLVVNAPAPPDAGPGVRVHAIDADALALSRGIPQAVNLVLLGFALARIGCDGTAGGFFCTAGEVREALSRRQGAGGARLSGSLAALDLGIAHGS
;
A
#
# COMPACT_ATOMS: atom_id res chain seq x y z
N MET A 1 -5.08 -11.26 1.21
CA MET A 1 -5.03 -9.77 1.17
C MET A 1 -5.03 -9.34 -0.29
N LEU A 2 -5.72 -8.24 -0.60
CA LEU A 2 -5.74 -7.63 -1.93
C LEU A 2 -5.32 -6.16 -1.83
N ILE A 3 -4.42 -5.71 -2.69
CA ILE A 3 -4.00 -4.30 -2.81
C ILE A 3 -4.38 -3.81 -4.21
N VAL A 4 -5.13 -2.72 -4.27
CA VAL A 4 -5.74 -2.22 -5.52
C VAL A 4 -5.36 -0.75 -5.74
N LEU A 5 -4.64 -0.47 -6.83
CA LEU A 5 -4.21 0.90 -7.16
C LEU A 5 -5.33 1.77 -7.76
N LYS A 6 -6.40 1.17 -8.27
CA LYS A 6 -7.53 1.87 -8.89
C LYS A 6 -8.83 1.21 -8.45
N GLU A 7 -9.71 1.98 -7.84
CA GLU A 7 -10.96 1.50 -7.22
C GLU A 7 -11.81 0.62 -8.16
N GLU A 8 -11.89 0.97 -9.45
CA GLU A 8 -12.61 0.23 -10.49
C GLU A 8 -12.20 -1.26 -10.61
N ASN A 9 -10.97 -1.60 -10.22
CA ASN A 9 -10.46 -2.97 -10.26
C ASN A 9 -10.98 -3.85 -9.11
N ILE A 10 -11.66 -3.28 -8.11
CA ILE A 10 -12.22 -4.06 -7.00
C ILE A 10 -13.25 -5.06 -7.51
N VAL A 11 -14.18 -4.65 -8.38
CA VAL A 11 -15.25 -5.53 -8.88
C VAL A 11 -14.68 -6.78 -9.56
N LEU A 12 -13.56 -6.62 -10.28
CA LEU A 12 -12.89 -7.70 -11.01
C LEU A 12 -12.12 -8.65 -10.09
N HIS A 13 -11.53 -8.13 -9.01
CA HIS A 13 -10.60 -8.90 -8.18
C HIS A 13 -11.15 -9.29 -6.79
N ARG A 14 -12.26 -8.72 -6.36
CA ARG A 14 -12.92 -9.05 -5.09
C ARG A 14 -13.23 -10.55 -4.94
N PRO A 15 -13.66 -11.30 -5.97
CA PRO A 15 -13.93 -12.73 -5.84
C PRO A 15 -12.71 -13.58 -5.41
N PHE A 16 -11.48 -13.09 -5.57
CA PHE A 16 -10.26 -13.77 -5.11
C PHE A 16 -9.94 -13.54 -3.63
N LEU A 17 -10.64 -12.61 -2.97
CA LEU A 17 -10.44 -12.31 -1.56
C LEU A 17 -11.33 -13.22 -0.72
N ALA A 18 -10.71 -14.05 0.13
CA ALA A 18 -11.43 -14.86 1.11
C ALA A 18 -12.19 -13.97 2.13
N ASP A 19 -13.23 -14.54 2.74
CA ASP A 19 -13.96 -13.90 3.82
C ASP A 19 -13.04 -13.59 5.00
N GLY A 20 -13.24 -12.43 5.63
CA GLY A 20 -12.32 -11.92 6.66
C GLY A 20 -11.00 -11.40 6.08
N GLY A 21 -10.83 -11.34 4.76
CA GLY A 21 -9.66 -10.79 4.10
C GLY A 21 -9.57 -9.27 4.19
N PHE A 22 -8.35 -8.76 4.01
CA PHE A 22 -8.07 -7.33 3.94
C PHE A 22 -8.02 -6.85 2.48
N LEU A 23 -8.70 -5.73 2.21
CA LEU A 23 -8.63 -4.97 0.99
C LEU A 23 -7.98 -3.61 1.28
N VAL A 24 -6.87 -3.31 0.61
CA VAL A 24 -6.25 -1.99 0.64
C VAL A 24 -6.44 -1.34 -0.72
N VAL A 25 -7.01 -0.15 -0.77
CA VAL A 25 -7.35 0.51 -2.04
C VAL A 25 -6.89 1.96 -2.04
N ASN A 26 -6.38 2.39 -3.19
CA ASN A 26 -6.19 3.80 -3.48
C ASN A 26 -7.54 4.44 -3.85
N ALA A 27 -8.16 5.09 -2.87
CA ALA A 27 -9.45 5.77 -2.98
C ALA A 27 -9.57 6.83 -1.87
N PRO A 28 -10.31 7.95 -2.11
CA PRO A 28 -10.52 8.98 -1.11
C PRO A 28 -11.39 8.51 0.07
N ALA A 29 -12.19 7.47 -0.13
CA ALA A 29 -13.01 6.86 0.92
C ALA A 29 -13.07 5.33 0.74
N PRO A 30 -13.35 4.56 1.80
CA PRO A 30 -13.53 3.11 1.69
C PRO A 30 -14.73 2.75 0.80
N PRO A 31 -14.51 2.03 -0.32
CA PRO A 31 -15.60 1.53 -1.14
C PRO A 31 -16.32 0.36 -0.46
N ASP A 32 -17.56 0.11 -0.88
CA ASP A 32 -18.29 -1.10 -0.50
C ASP A 32 -17.66 -2.32 -1.19
N ALA A 33 -17.05 -3.21 -0.39
CA ALA A 33 -16.44 -4.46 -0.85
C ALA A 33 -17.26 -5.70 -0.44
N GLY A 34 -18.50 -5.50 0.01
CA GLY A 34 -19.37 -6.55 0.51
C GLY A 34 -19.05 -7.00 1.94
N PRO A 35 -19.90 -7.89 2.50
CA PRO A 35 -19.79 -8.32 3.88
C PRO A 35 -18.50 -9.09 4.15
N GLY A 36 -17.98 -8.95 5.37
CA GLY A 36 -16.82 -9.72 5.84
C GLY A 36 -15.45 -9.24 5.33
N VAL A 37 -15.38 -8.20 4.49
CA VAL A 37 -14.11 -7.61 4.05
C VAL A 37 -13.73 -6.44 4.95
N ARG A 38 -12.48 -6.42 5.41
CA ARG A 38 -11.90 -5.24 6.05
C ARG A 38 -11.27 -4.35 4.99
N VAL A 39 -11.91 -3.22 4.71
CA VAL A 39 -11.47 -2.25 3.70
C VAL A 39 -10.67 -1.14 4.34
N HIS A 40 -9.50 -0.86 3.76
CA HIS A 40 -8.63 0.24 4.15
C HIS A 40 -8.37 1.09 2.91
N ALA A 41 -8.85 2.34 2.92
CA ALA A 41 -8.66 3.27 1.83
C ALA A 41 -7.69 4.39 2.22
N ILE A 42 -6.93 4.84 1.22
CA ILE A 42 -6.06 6.00 1.29
C ILE A 42 -6.04 6.66 -0.08
N ASP A 43 -6.09 7.99 -0.14
CA ASP A 43 -5.88 8.73 -1.40
C ASP A 43 -4.39 8.85 -1.69
N ALA A 44 -3.79 7.75 -2.15
CA ALA A 44 -2.37 7.70 -2.46
C ALA A 44 -2.02 8.59 -3.66
N ASP A 45 -2.96 8.79 -4.60
CA ASP A 45 -2.81 9.72 -5.71
C ASP A 45 -2.64 11.17 -5.21
N ALA A 46 -3.54 11.66 -4.36
CA ALA A 46 -3.45 13.02 -3.79
C ALA A 46 -2.21 13.20 -2.90
N LEU A 47 -1.88 12.19 -2.08
CA LEU A 47 -0.70 12.24 -1.22
C LEU A 47 0.60 12.30 -2.01
N ALA A 48 0.74 11.44 -3.02
CA ALA A 48 1.92 11.42 -3.88
C ALA A 48 2.08 12.75 -4.64
N LEU A 49 0.98 13.30 -5.14
CA LEU A 49 0.97 14.60 -5.81
C LEU A 49 1.42 15.72 -4.87
N SER A 50 0.90 15.77 -3.64
CA SER A 50 1.25 16.80 -2.64
C SER A 50 2.73 16.83 -2.26
N ARG A 51 3.45 15.73 -2.48
CA ARG A 51 4.88 15.57 -2.19
C ARG A 51 5.79 15.63 -3.42
N GLY A 52 5.23 15.93 -4.60
CA GLY A 52 5.99 16.01 -5.85
C GLY A 52 6.53 14.67 -6.34
N ILE A 53 5.89 13.56 -5.97
CA ILE A 53 6.26 12.19 -6.34
C ILE A 53 5.09 11.41 -6.98
N PRO A 54 4.36 11.97 -7.97
CA PRO A 54 3.14 11.37 -8.53
C PRO A 54 3.35 9.98 -9.16
N GLN A 55 4.58 9.61 -9.51
CA GLN A 55 4.95 8.31 -10.04
C GLN A 55 5.06 7.20 -8.98
N ALA A 56 5.04 7.54 -7.68
CA ALA A 56 5.33 6.63 -6.58
C ALA A 56 4.10 6.23 -5.74
N VAL A 57 2.90 6.40 -6.29
CA VAL A 57 1.59 6.04 -5.68
C VAL A 57 1.58 4.60 -5.17
N ASN A 58 2.19 3.68 -5.91
CA ASN A 58 2.30 2.28 -5.53
C ASN A 58 3.05 2.08 -4.19
N LEU A 59 4.08 2.88 -3.93
CA LEU A 59 4.87 2.81 -2.70
C LEU A 59 4.16 3.50 -1.53
N VAL A 60 3.42 4.57 -1.78
CA VAL A 60 2.53 5.18 -0.77
C VAL A 60 1.48 4.16 -0.33
N LEU A 61 0.80 3.50 -1.28
CA LEU A 61 -0.21 2.49 -0.97
C LEU A 61 0.39 1.28 -0.23
N LEU A 62 1.57 0.81 -0.65
CA LEU A 62 2.27 -0.29 0.01
C LEU A 62 2.69 0.08 1.44
N GLY A 63 3.23 1.28 1.64
CA GLY A 63 3.62 1.75 2.97
C GLY A 63 2.44 1.83 3.93
N PHE A 64 1.31 2.34 3.45
CA PHE A 64 0.05 2.37 4.19
C PHE A 64 -0.41 0.97 4.57
N ALA A 65 -0.40 0.04 3.61
CA ALA A 65 -0.80 -1.35 3.85
C ALA A 65 0.08 -2.01 4.93
N LEU A 66 1.40 -1.84 4.85
CA LEU A 66 2.36 -2.40 5.80
C LEU A 66 2.14 -1.89 7.23
N ALA A 67 1.86 -0.59 7.38
CA ALA A 67 1.58 0.00 8.69
C ALA A 67 0.21 -0.42 9.24
N ARG A 68 -0.81 -0.48 8.38
CA ARG A 68 -2.20 -0.72 8.78
C ARG A 68 -2.49 -2.18 9.12
N ILE A 69 -1.92 -3.10 8.34
CA ILE A 69 -2.14 -4.54 8.49
C ILE A 69 -1.05 -5.15 9.37
N GLY A 70 0.17 -4.63 9.29
CA GLY A 70 1.31 -5.15 10.02
C GLY A 70 1.86 -6.44 9.43
N CYS A 71 2.86 -6.96 10.14
CA CYS A 71 3.56 -8.22 9.83
C CYS A 71 3.43 -9.10 11.07
N ASP A 72 2.31 -9.78 11.22
CA ASP A 72 1.98 -10.60 12.38
C ASP A 72 2.05 -12.11 12.09
N GLY A 73 2.35 -12.50 10.85
CA GLY A 73 2.40 -13.90 10.42
C GLY A 73 1.07 -14.64 10.57
N THR A 74 -0.01 -13.92 10.92
CA THR A 74 -1.36 -14.49 11.00
C THR A 74 -1.99 -14.53 9.61
N ALA A 75 -3.05 -15.30 9.46
CA ALA A 75 -3.74 -15.48 8.19
C ALA A 75 -4.27 -14.13 7.65
N GLY A 76 -3.51 -13.53 6.74
CA GLY A 76 -3.91 -12.31 6.01
C GLY A 76 -2.97 -11.11 6.13
N GLY A 77 -1.93 -11.18 6.98
CA GLY A 77 -0.92 -10.13 7.13
C GLY A 77 0.20 -10.17 6.07
N PHE A 78 1.12 -9.20 6.14
CA PHE A 78 2.34 -9.24 5.32
C PHE A 78 3.33 -10.28 5.87
N PHE A 79 4.10 -10.88 4.96
CA PHE A 79 5.23 -11.74 5.31
C PHE A 79 6.49 -10.93 5.68
N CYS A 80 6.56 -9.67 5.24
CA CYS A 80 7.70 -8.80 5.47
C CYS A 80 7.30 -7.52 6.20
N THR A 81 8.26 -6.99 6.92
CA THR A 81 8.17 -5.73 7.64
C THR A 81 8.47 -4.54 6.73
N ALA A 82 8.03 -3.35 7.14
CA ALA A 82 8.42 -2.10 6.47
C ALA A 82 9.95 -1.89 6.44
N GLY A 83 10.69 -2.39 7.43
CA GLY A 83 12.15 -2.34 7.45
C GLY A 83 12.77 -3.17 6.32
N GLU A 84 12.33 -4.41 6.17
CA GLU A 84 12.82 -5.31 5.12
C GLU A 84 12.50 -4.79 3.71
N VAL A 85 11.35 -4.12 3.54
CA VAL A 85 11.00 -3.46 2.27
C VAL A 85 11.92 -2.26 2.00
N ARG A 86 12.25 -1.43 3.00
CA ARG A 86 13.22 -0.33 2.84
C ARG A 86 14.59 -0.85 2.41
N GLU A 87 15.06 -1.93 3.04
CA GLU A 87 16.34 -2.55 2.66
C GLU A 87 16.29 -3.11 1.23
N ALA A 88 15.20 -3.78 0.86
CA ALA A 88 15.04 -4.32 -0.49
C ALA A 88 15.04 -3.20 -1.55
N LEU A 89 14.39 -2.06 -1.28
CA LEU A 89 14.44 -0.89 -2.15
C LEU A 89 15.86 -0.34 -2.29
N SER A 90 16.60 -0.31 -1.17
CA SER A 90 17.98 0.18 -1.12
C SER A 90 18.95 -0.73 -1.88
N ARG A 91 18.77 -2.05 -1.82
CA ARG A 91 19.57 -3.03 -2.57
C ARG A 91 19.29 -3.02 -4.08
N ARG A 92 18.04 -2.77 -4.49
CA ARG A 92 17.61 -2.89 -5.89
C ARG A 92 18.14 -1.79 -6.82
N GLN A 93 18.38 -0.57 -6.33
CA GLN A 93 18.66 0.59 -7.18
C GLN A 93 20.11 1.06 -7.17
N GLY A 94 21.05 0.16 -7.51
CA GLY A 94 22.46 0.51 -7.71
C GLY A 94 22.65 1.86 -8.42
N ALA A 95 23.49 2.72 -7.85
CA ALA A 95 23.92 4.05 -8.33
C ALA A 95 22.82 5.11 -8.67
N GLY A 96 21.53 4.88 -8.39
CA GLY A 96 20.43 5.81 -8.73
C GLY A 96 19.93 6.68 -7.57
N GLY A 97 20.77 7.55 -7.00
CA GLY A 97 20.50 8.26 -5.73
C GLY A 97 19.17 9.03 -5.64
N ALA A 98 18.77 9.78 -6.67
CA ALA A 98 17.54 10.58 -6.65
C ALA A 98 16.25 9.74 -6.79
N ARG A 99 16.34 8.55 -7.39
CA ARG A 99 15.18 7.66 -7.58
C ARG A 99 14.92 6.80 -6.34
N LEU A 100 15.98 6.47 -5.60
CA LEU A 100 15.90 5.81 -4.31
C LEU A 100 15.25 6.72 -3.25
N SER A 101 15.70 7.97 -3.14
CA SER A 101 15.14 8.92 -2.16
C SER A 101 13.64 9.15 -2.37
N GLY A 102 13.19 9.34 -3.62
CA GLY A 102 11.76 9.47 -3.93
C GLY A 102 10.96 8.21 -3.60
N SER A 103 11.55 7.02 -3.78
CA SER A 103 10.90 5.74 -3.48
C SER A 103 10.77 5.52 -1.97
N LEU A 104 11.82 5.83 -1.20
CA LEU A 104 11.79 5.76 0.27
C LEU A 104 10.82 6.78 0.85
N ALA A 105 10.84 8.03 0.36
CA ALA A 105 9.91 9.07 0.80
C ALA A 105 8.44 8.69 0.53
N ALA A 106 8.15 8.05 -0.61
CA ALA A 106 6.82 7.55 -0.91
C ALA A 106 6.37 6.45 0.06
N LEU A 107 7.26 5.49 0.33
CA LEU A 107 6.98 4.42 1.28
C LEU A 107 6.74 4.98 2.70
N ASP A 108 7.60 5.89 3.14
CA ASP A 108 7.48 6.55 4.45
C ASP A 108 6.19 7.37 4.57
N LEU A 109 5.80 8.07 3.49
CA LEU A 109 4.55 8.81 3.42
C LEU A 109 3.35 7.87 3.62
N GLY A 110 3.37 6.71 2.97
CA GLY A 110 2.36 5.67 3.17
C GLY A 110 2.28 5.19 4.61
N ILE A 111 3.43 4.83 5.18
CA ILE A 111 3.54 4.30 6.56
C ILE A 111 2.94 5.29 7.57
N ALA A 112 3.26 6.58 7.43
CA ALA A 112 2.77 7.63 8.32
C ALA A 112 1.24 7.81 8.30
N HIS A 113 0.56 7.35 7.25
CA HIS A 113 -0.90 7.41 7.13
C HIS A 113 -1.59 6.09 7.50
N GLY A 114 -0.83 5.02 7.76
CA GLY A 114 -1.37 3.69 8.10
C GLY A 114 -1.36 3.35 9.59
N SER A 115 -0.72 4.17 10.43
CA SER A 115 -0.67 4.04 11.89
C SER A 115 -1.90 4.56 12.60
#